data_AF-A0A3M1TNN0-F1
#
_entry.id   AF-A0A3M1TNN0-F1
#
_cell.length_a   1.000
_cell.length_b   1.000
_cell.length_c   1.000
_cell.angle_alpha   90.00
_cell.angle_beta   90.00
_cell.angle_gamma   90.00
#
_symmetry.space_group_name_H-M   'P 1'
#
loop_
_entity.id
_entity.type
_entity.pdbx_description
1 polymer ?
#
loop_
_entity_poly.entity_id
_entity_poly.type
_entity_poly.pdbx_seq_one_letter_code
_entity_poly.pdbx_strand_id
1 'polypeptide(L)'
;MNDGPTVATPSEDSVPLVDPAEALRARGKSPELAGLLAWLVPGVGHLYAGALVKGAGGVVLVLGLFLWGLYLSGGEAVWLDQERGHQYAFLAQIGAGAPALLGLAYSHEKLPGAEPVYVHLTEKERAAPPYAAGHPDRDAGLLFTMIAGLLNMLLVHDALSGVPGAYARRLEERRRRERLDALRTQLEAERAASSEAGATGEGEAS
;
A
#
# COMPACT_ATOMS: atom_id res chain seq x y z
N MET A 1 36.09 -39.83 12.22
CA MET A 1 35.13 -38.72 12.11
C MET A 1 35.01 -38.40 10.64
N ASN A 2 33.90 -38.80 10.01
CA ASN A 2 33.63 -38.47 8.61
C ASN A 2 32.88 -37.13 8.63
N ASP A 3 33.61 -36.03 8.48
CA ASP A 3 32.98 -34.73 8.29
C ASP A 3 32.43 -34.75 6.86
N GLY A 4 31.16 -35.15 6.72
CA GLY A 4 30.43 -35.07 5.46
C GLY A 4 30.49 -33.64 4.90
N PRO A 5 30.32 -33.45 3.58
CA PRO A 5 30.56 -32.17 2.92
C PRO A 5 29.79 -31.04 3.60
N THR A 6 30.52 -30.19 4.32
CA THR A 6 29.97 -29.06 5.06
C THR A 6 29.46 -28.04 4.04
N VAL A 7 28.15 -27.83 4.03
CA VAL A 7 27.48 -26.83 3.20
C VAL A 7 28.10 -25.46 3.48
N ALA A 8 28.79 -24.87 2.51
CA ALA A 8 28.97 -23.43 2.50
C ALA A 8 27.59 -22.83 2.21
N THR A 9 26.78 -22.66 3.26
CA THR A 9 25.59 -21.82 3.17
C THR A 9 26.07 -20.45 2.73
N PRO A 10 25.49 -19.82 1.69
CA PRO A 10 25.76 -18.42 1.43
C PRO A 10 25.60 -17.69 2.75
N SER A 11 26.66 -17.04 3.25
CA SER A 11 26.59 -16.35 4.54
C SER A 11 25.43 -15.35 4.47
N GLU A 12 24.56 -15.33 5.49
CA GLU A 12 23.41 -14.42 5.53
C GLU A 12 23.82 -12.94 5.32
N ASP A 13 25.09 -12.63 5.56
CA ASP A 13 25.73 -11.33 5.43
C ASP A 13 26.14 -10.91 4.01
N SER A 14 26.05 -11.78 2.99
CA SER A 14 26.60 -11.44 1.67
C SER A 14 25.72 -10.53 0.81
N VAL A 15 24.44 -10.32 1.18
CA VAL A 15 23.58 -9.37 0.47
C VAL A 15 23.57 -8.05 1.24
N PRO A 16 24.23 -6.98 0.72
CA PRO A 16 24.18 -5.68 1.38
C PRO A 16 22.72 -5.24 1.55
N LEU A 17 22.40 -4.66 2.71
CA LEU A 17 21.11 -4.05 2.97
C LEU A 17 20.98 -2.79 2.10
N VAL A 18 20.66 -2.97 0.82
CA VAL A 18 20.44 -1.85 -0.10
C VAL A 18 19.16 -1.14 0.32
N ASP A 19 19.23 0.20 0.39
CA ASP A 19 18.07 1.06 0.59
C ASP A 19 16.98 0.71 -0.46
N PRO A 20 15.74 0.41 -0.07
CA PRO A 20 14.67 0.09 -1.01
C PRO A 20 14.43 1.18 -2.07
N ALA A 21 14.65 2.45 -1.74
CA ALA A 21 14.56 3.55 -2.72
C ALA A 21 15.64 3.42 -3.79
N GLU A 22 16.87 3.10 -3.39
CA GLU A 22 17.98 2.88 -4.31
C GLU A 22 17.81 1.60 -5.13
N ALA A 23 17.30 0.53 -4.51
CA ALA A 23 16.93 -0.68 -5.23
C ALA A 23 15.83 -0.43 -6.28
N LEU A 24 14.91 0.52 -6.03
CA LEU A 24 13.91 0.94 -7.02
C LEU A 24 14.56 1.73 -8.17
N ARG A 25 15.50 2.64 -7.88
CA ARG A 25 16.28 3.38 -8.88
C ARG A 25 17.12 2.46 -9.75
N ALA A 26 17.77 1.47 -9.17
CA ALA A 26 18.54 0.44 -9.88
C ALA A 26 17.69 -0.34 -10.90
N ARG A 27 16.37 -0.36 -10.74
CA ARG A 27 15.41 -0.97 -11.69
C ARG A 27 14.91 0.00 -12.76
N GLY A 28 15.47 1.21 -12.84
CA GLY A 28 15.06 2.26 -13.78
C GLY A 28 13.76 2.97 -13.39
N LYS A 29 13.36 2.92 -12.12
CA LYS A 29 12.13 3.57 -11.62
C LYS A 29 12.46 4.64 -10.60
N SER A 30 11.79 5.79 -10.66
CA SER A 30 12.01 6.90 -9.73
C SER A 30 11.08 6.82 -8.50
N PRO A 31 11.62 6.80 -7.26
CA PRO A 31 10.81 6.87 -6.05
C PRO A 31 9.98 8.15 -5.95
N GLU A 32 10.47 9.26 -6.49
CA GLU A 32 9.79 10.55 -6.50
C GLU A 32 8.52 10.51 -7.35
N LEU A 33 8.60 9.89 -8.53
CA LEU A 33 7.44 9.66 -9.38
C LEU A 33 6.48 8.66 -8.73
N ALA A 34 6.99 7.63 -8.05
CA ALA A 34 6.15 6.72 -7.28
C ALA A 34 5.36 7.47 -6.20
N GLY A 35 6.01 8.37 -5.45
CA GLY A 35 5.36 9.23 -4.45
C GLY A 35 4.32 10.16 -5.07
N LEU A 36 4.66 10.86 -6.16
CA LEU A 36 3.74 11.75 -6.86
C LEU A 36 2.50 11.00 -7.39
N LEU A 37 2.70 9.82 -7.97
CA LEU A 37 1.61 8.98 -8.46
C LEU A 37 0.74 8.44 -7.32
N ALA A 38 1.35 8.04 -6.19
CA ALA A 38 0.60 7.62 -5.01
C ALA A 38 -0.21 8.78 -4.40
N TRP A 39 0.29 10.01 -4.49
CA TRP A 39 -0.45 11.18 -4.04
C TRP A 39 -1.60 11.47 -5.00
N LEU A 40 -1.32 11.55 -6.30
CA LEU A 40 -2.30 11.91 -7.32
C LEU A 40 -3.47 10.92 -7.35
N VAL A 41 -3.17 9.62 -7.38
CA VAL A 41 -4.17 8.55 -7.35
C VAL A 41 -3.73 7.54 -6.28
N PRO A 42 -4.48 7.43 -5.17
CA PRO A 42 -4.12 6.53 -4.07
C PRO A 42 -3.75 5.12 -4.55
N GLY A 43 -2.57 4.63 -4.17
CA GLY A 43 -2.06 3.30 -4.50
C GLY A 43 -1.43 3.12 -5.89
N VAL A 44 -1.54 4.07 -6.82
CA VAL A 44 -0.93 3.95 -8.16
C VAL A 44 0.60 3.99 -8.11
N GLY A 45 1.19 4.75 -7.20
CA GLY A 45 2.64 4.75 -6.97
C GLY A 45 3.22 3.38 -6.63
N HIS A 46 2.49 2.58 -5.84
CA HIS A 46 2.87 1.22 -5.50
C HIS A 46 2.74 0.27 -6.70
N LEU A 47 1.73 0.47 -7.56
CA LEU A 47 1.62 -0.28 -8.82
C LEU A 47 2.82 0.05 -9.73
N TYR A 48 3.18 1.33 -9.84
CA TYR A 48 4.38 1.77 -10.57
C TYR A 48 5.66 1.11 -10.02
N ALA A 49 5.83 1.04 -8.69
CA ALA A 49 6.96 0.34 -8.06
C ALA A 49 6.94 -1.20 -8.22
N GLY A 50 5.84 -1.75 -8.75
CA GLY A 50 5.61 -3.18 -8.95
C GLY A 50 5.21 -3.91 -7.66
N ALA A 51 4.47 -3.26 -6.78
CA ALA A 51 3.94 -3.81 -5.53
C ALA A 51 2.41 -3.88 -5.61
N LEU A 52 1.89 -4.87 -6.36
CA LEU A 52 0.46 -4.99 -6.68
C LEU A 52 -0.45 -5.06 -5.44
N VAL A 53 -0.09 -5.88 -4.45
CA VAL A 53 -0.90 -6.06 -3.24
C VAL A 53 -1.02 -4.75 -2.44
N LYS A 54 0.09 -4.03 -2.28
CA LYS A 54 0.09 -2.73 -1.59
C LYS A 54 -0.66 -1.67 -2.37
N GLY A 55 -0.50 -1.64 -3.70
CA GLY A 55 -1.22 -0.70 -4.55
C GLY A 55 -2.72 -0.93 -4.52
N ALA A 56 -3.17 -2.17 -4.75
CA ALA A 56 -4.58 -2.52 -4.68
C ALA A 56 -5.17 -2.27 -3.28
N GLY A 57 -4.45 -2.66 -2.22
CA GLY A 57 -4.86 -2.37 -0.85
C GLY A 57 -4.98 -0.87 -0.57
N GLY A 58 -4.04 -0.07 -1.05
CA GLY A 58 -4.06 1.38 -0.94
C GLY A 58 -5.23 2.03 -1.68
N VAL A 59 -5.47 1.61 -2.93
CA VAL A 59 -6.64 2.04 -3.74
C VAL A 59 -7.93 1.74 -2.99
N VAL A 60 -8.15 0.47 -2.61
CA VAL A 60 -9.39 0.03 -1.98
C VAL A 60 -9.63 0.72 -0.65
N LEU A 61 -8.60 0.81 0.19
CA LEU A 61 -8.72 1.41 1.52
C LEU A 61 -8.97 2.93 1.42
N VAL A 62 -8.12 3.66 0.70
CA VAL A 62 -8.21 5.12 0.64
C VAL A 62 -9.43 5.56 -0.15
N LEU A 63 -9.65 5.04 -1.36
CA LEU A 63 -10.83 5.42 -2.14
C LEU A 63 -12.11 4.90 -1.49
N GLY A 64 -12.10 3.71 -0.91
CA GLY A 64 -13.26 3.18 -0.19
C GLY A 64 -13.67 4.08 0.98
N LEU A 65 -12.73 4.43 1.86
CA LEU A 65 -12.99 5.34 2.98
C LEU A 65 -13.42 6.74 2.50
N PHE A 66 -12.76 7.26 1.45
CA PHE A 66 -13.05 8.59 0.94
C PHE A 66 -14.44 8.67 0.30
N LEU A 67 -14.78 7.72 -0.57
CA LEU A 67 -16.11 7.64 -1.20
C LEU A 67 -17.20 7.35 -0.18
N TRP A 68 -16.92 6.52 0.83
CA TRP A 68 -17.84 6.29 1.94
C TRP A 68 -18.07 7.56 2.75
N GLY A 69 -17.03 8.34 3.02
CA GLY A 69 -17.14 9.62 3.70
C GLY A 69 -17.92 10.67 2.88
N LEU A 70 -17.69 10.73 1.57
CA LEU A 70 -18.52 11.55 0.67
C LEU A 70 -19.98 11.10 0.68
N TYR A 71 -20.24 9.79 0.67
CA TYR A 71 -21.60 9.26 0.73
C TYR A 71 -22.32 9.66 2.03
N LEU A 72 -21.69 9.44 3.20
CA LEU A 72 -22.27 9.80 4.51
C LEU A 72 -22.50 11.30 4.68
N SER A 73 -21.62 12.13 4.12
CA SER A 73 -21.73 13.59 4.17
C SER A 73 -22.67 14.18 3.10
N GLY A 74 -23.28 13.36 2.25
CA GLY A 74 -24.08 13.85 1.12
C GLY A 74 -23.26 14.65 0.09
N GLY A 75 -21.95 14.39 0.03
CA GLY A 75 -20.98 15.07 -0.82
C GLY A 75 -20.53 16.43 -0.30
N GLU A 76 -20.77 16.74 0.97
CA GLU A 76 -20.41 18.02 1.59
C GLU A 76 -19.21 17.89 2.56
N ALA A 77 -18.48 16.78 2.57
CA ALA A 77 -17.35 16.60 3.46
C ALA A 77 -16.16 17.53 3.16
N VAL A 78 -16.01 18.06 1.95
CA VAL A 78 -14.81 18.80 1.52
C VAL A 78 -15.15 20.27 1.26
N TRP A 79 -14.68 21.16 2.14
CA TRP A 79 -14.85 22.62 2.03
C TRP A 79 -13.59 23.37 2.49
N LEU A 80 -13.36 24.53 1.88
CA LEU A 80 -12.30 25.47 2.27
C LEU A 80 -12.78 26.55 3.26
N ASP A 81 -14.09 26.79 3.30
CA ASP A 81 -14.69 27.87 4.08
C ASP A 81 -14.88 27.46 5.55
N GLN A 82 -14.47 28.33 6.46
CA GLN A 82 -14.59 28.18 7.92
C GLN A 82 -16.06 28.21 8.38
N GLU A 83 -16.96 28.84 7.61
CA GLU A 83 -18.38 28.92 7.96
C GLU A 83 -19.14 27.62 7.71
N ARG A 84 -18.66 26.79 6.78
CA ARG A 84 -19.29 25.51 6.39
C ARG A 84 -18.46 24.28 6.75
N GLY A 85 -17.17 24.46 7.01
CA GLY A 85 -16.25 23.38 7.30
C GLY A 85 -15.09 23.83 8.18
N HIS A 86 -14.28 22.87 8.57
CA HIS A 86 -13.10 23.12 9.39
C HIS A 86 -11.86 23.12 8.50
N GLN A 87 -11.11 24.24 8.44
CA GLN A 87 -9.90 24.34 7.60
C GLN A 87 -8.87 23.23 7.89
N TYR A 88 -8.80 22.77 9.14
CA TYR A 88 -7.93 21.66 9.53
C TYR A 88 -8.35 20.32 8.90
N ALA A 89 -9.63 20.13 8.60
CA ALA A 89 -10.14 18.94 7.92
C ALA A 89 -9.67 18.89 6.46
N PHE A 90 -9.67 20.04 5.77
CA PHE A 90 -9.17 20.13 4.40
C PHE A 90 -7.67 19.81 4.31
N LEU A 91 -6.88 20.25 5.29
CA LEU A 91 -5.44 19.93 5.37
C LEU A 91 -5.20 18.41 5.49
N ALA A 92 -6.08 17.69 6.17
CA ALA A 92 -6.01 16.22 6.19
C ALA A 92 -6.46 15.62 4.85
N GLN A 93 -7.56 16.13 4.28
CA GLN A 93 -8.17 15.61 3.06
C GLN A 93 -7.29 15.79 1.82
N ILE A 94 -6.54 16.89 1.68
CA ILE A 94 -5.65 17.11 0.53
C ILE A 94 -4.60 16.00 0.39
N GLY A 95 -4.33 15.28 1.48
CA GLY A 95 -3.52 14.08 1.46
C GLY A 95 -4.05 13.00 0.52
N ALA A 96 -5.37 12.93 0.29
CA ALA A 96 -5.99 11.99 -0.63
C ALA A 96 -5.76 12.33 -2.11
N GLY A 97 -5.23 13.52 -2.43
CA GLY A 97 -4.88 13.93 -3.78
C GLY A 97 -6.09 14.24 -4.66
N ALA A 98 -6.17 13.63 -5.85
CA ALA A 98 -7.25 13.90 -6.81
C ALA A 98 -8.67 13.70 -6.24
N PRO A 99 -8.98 12.64 -5.44
CA PRO A 99 -10.25 12.52 -4.73
C PRO A 99 -10.67 13.77 -3.94
N ALA A 100 -9.75 14.43 -3.24
CA ALA A 100 -10.05 15.64 -2.47
C ALA A 100 -10.32 16.84 -3.37
N LEU A 101 -9.57 16.98 -4.46
CA LEU A 101 -9.80 18.05 -5.44
C LEU A 101 -11.16 17.88 -6.15
N LEU A 102 -11.52 16.64 -6.50
CA LEU A 102 -12.82 16.32 -7.09
C LEU A 102 -13.96 16.53 -6.09
N GLY A 103 -13.77 16.13 -4.84
CA GLY A 103 -14.73 16.39 -3.76
C GLY A 103 -14.97 17.89 -3.56
N LEU A 104 -13.90 18.69 -3.55
CA LEU A 104 -14.00 20.14 -3.44
C LEU A 104 -14.75 20.77 -4.64
N ALA A 105 -14.43 20.34 -5.87
CA ALA A 105 -15.11 20.82 -7.07
C ALA A 105 -16.61 20.48 -7.02
N TYR A 106 -16.95 19.26 -6.62
CA TYR A 106 -18.33 18.81 -6.47
C TYR A 106 -19.09 19.63 -5.41
N SER A 107 -18.47 19.89 -4.25
CA SER A 107 -19.05 20.74 -3.20
C SER A 107 -19.31 22.16 -3.70
N HIS A 108 -18.38 22.73 -4.49
CA HIS A 108 -18.49 24.10 -4.98
C HIS A 108 -19.52 24.27 -6.11
N GLU A 109 -19.82 23.20 -6.85
CA GLU A 109 -20.82 23.21 -7.94
C GLU A 109 -22.26 23.02 -7.42
N LYS A 110 -22.46 22.54 -6.18
CA LYS A 110 -23.78 22.54 -5.53
C LYS A 110 -24.27 23.98 -5.34
N LEU A 111 -25.06 24.42 -6.32
CA LEU A 111 -25.85 25.66 -6.37
C LEU A 111 -26.60 25.90 -5.04
N PRO A 112 -26.82 27.17 -4.64
CA PRO A 112 -27.67 27.50 -3.50
C PRO A 112 -29.07 26.91 -3.74
N GLY A 113 -29.41 25.84 -3.02
CA GLY A 113 -30.70 25.16 -3.14
C GLY A 113 -30.68 23.69 -3.57
N ALA A 114 -29.51 23.06 -3.76
CA ALA A 114 -29.43 21.61 -3.92
C ALA A 114 -29.74 20.92 -2.58
N GLU A 115 -31.00 20.48 -2.40
CA GLU A 115 -31.42 19.68 -1.24
C GLU A 115 -30.46 18.46 -1.08
N PRO A 116 -29.89 18.26 0.12
CA PRO A 116 -28.92 17.19 0.36
C PRO A 116 -29.56 15.83 0.08
N VAL A 117 -28.88 15.01 -0.73
CA VAL A 117 -29.44 13.80 -1.35
C VAL A 117 -29.90 12.72 -0.35
N TYR A 118 -29.60 12.81 0.96
CA TYR A 118 -30.18 11.91 1.97
C TYR A 118 -30.33 12.52 3.38
N VAL A 119 -30.93 13.69 3.54
CA VAL A 119 -31.37 14.14 4.87
C VAL A 119 -32.81 14.65 4.82
N HIS A 120 -33.77 13.76 5.03
CA HIS A 120 -35.12 14.17 5.45
C HIS A 120 -35.04 14.63 6.90
N LEU A 121 -34.68 15.91 7.10
CA LEU A 121 -34.82 16.55 8.40
C LEU A 121 -36.29 16.43 8.82
N THR A 122 -36.55 15.66 9.88
CA THR A 122 -37.82 15.76 10.58
C THR A 122 -38.00 17.21 11.05
N GLU A 123 -39.23 17.70 11.14
CA GLU A 123 -39.49 19.06 11.65
C GLU A 123 -38.80 19.32 13.01
N LYS A 124 -38.69 18.26 13.82
CA LYS A 124 -38.02 18.28 15.13
C LYS A 124 -36.51 18.55 15.03
N GLU A 125 -35.83 18.00 14.02
CA GLU A 125 -34.38 18.19 13.80
C GLU A 125 -34.11 19.59 13.23
N ARG A 126 -35.03 20.11 12.42
CA ARG A 126 -34.96 21.48 11.88
C ARG A 126 -35.15 22.56 12.96
N ALA A 127 -35.90 22.22 14.02
CA ALA A 127 -36.17 23.09 15.18
C ALA A 127 -35.16 22.92 16.33
N ALA A 128 -34.25 21.95 16.24
CA ALA A 128 -33.25 21.71 17.28
C ALA A 128 -32.19 22.83 17.27
N PRO A 129 -31.66 23.24 18.44
CA PRO A 129 -30.58 24.21 18.50
C PRO A 129 -29.35 23.70 17.71
N PRO A 130 -28.51 24.60 17.15
CA PRO A 130 -27.46 24.22 16.19
C PRO A 130 -26.51 23.10 16.62
N TYR A 131 -26.30 22.93 17.93
CA TYR A 131 -25.46 21.87 18.50
C TYR A 131 -26.16 20.50 18.59
N ALA A 132 -27.49 20.46 18.58
CA ALA A 132 -28.31 19.24 18.54
C ALA A 132 -28.73 18.86 17.11
N ALA A 133 -28.62 19.81 16.17
CA ALA A 133 -28.82 19.61 14.72
C ALA A 133 -27.55 19.15 13.98
N GLY A 134 -26.43 18.95 14.69
CA GLY A 134 -25.23 18.35 14.13
C GLY A 134 -25.52 16.91 13.73
N HIS A 135 -25.75 16.68 12.43
CA HIS A 135 -25.97 15.34 11.91
C HIS A 135 -24.72 14.48 12.13
N PRO A 136 -24.78 13.45 12.99
CA PRO A 136 -23.63 12.60 13.27
C PRO A 136 -22.99 12.02 12.01
N ASP A 137 -23.81 11.80 10.97
CA ASP A 137 -23.38 11.25 9.68
C ASP A 137 -22.49 12.20 8.88
N ARG A 138 -22.68 13.52 9.00
CA ARG A 138 -21.84 14.53 8.33
C ARG A 138 -20.47 14.62 8.99
N ASP A 139 -20.44 14.64 10.32
CA ASP A 139 -19.20 14.62 11.09
C ASP A 139 -18.46 13.31 10.87
N ALA A 140 -19.18 12.18 10.81
CA ALA A 140 -18.60 10.90 10.43
C ALA A 140 -18.00 10.97 9.02
N GLY A 141 -18.74 11.47 8.02
CA GLY A 141 -18.24 11.62 6.66
C GLY A 141 -16.98 12.49 6.55
N LEU A 142 -16.93 13.59 7.31
CA LEU A 142 -15.75 14.43 7.46
C LEU A 142 -14.57 13.64 8.02
N LEU A 143 -14.78 12.87 9.10
CA LEU A 143 -13.73 12.05 9.70
C LEU A 143 -13.21 10.97 8.73
N PHE A 144 -14.10 10.28 8.02
CA PHE A 144 -13.72 9.26 7.03
C PHE A 144 -12.81 9.83 5.93
N THR A 145 -13.16 11.00 5.39
CA THR A 145 -12.35 11.66 4.34
C THR A 145 -11.03 12.21 4.89
N MET A 146 -11.00 12.71 6.12
CA MET A 146 -9.75 13.11 6.80
C MET A 146 -8.82 11.90 7.01
N ILE A 147 -9.36 10.81 7.56
CA ILE A 147 -8.59 9.56 7.80
C ILE A 147 -8.04 9.03 6.48
N ALA A 148 -8.86 9.00 5.41
CA ALA A 148 -8.41 8.59 4.09
C ALA A 148 -7.23 9.43 3.58
N GLY A 149 -7.29 10.76 3.75
CA GLY A 149 -6.19 11.65 3.34
C GLY A 149 -4.91 11.45 4.15
N LEU A 150 -5.02 11.30 5.47
CA LEU A 150 -3.86 11.00 6.34
C LEU A 150 -3.25 9.62 6.04
N LEU A 151 -4.08 8.60 5.81
CA LEU A 151 -3.62 7.27 5.39
C LEU A 151 -2.89 7.35 4.04
N ASN A 152 -3.39 8.16 3.10
CA ASN A 152 -2.71 8.31 1.82
C ASN A 152 -1.34 8.99 1.96
N MET A 153 -1.16 9.92 2.91
CA MET A 153 0.18 10.48 3.20
C MET A 153 1.17 9.41 3.66
N LEU A 154 0.72 8.41 4.43
CA LEU A 154 1.56 7.27 4.80
C LEU A 154 1.91 6.40 3.59
N LEU A 155 0.96 6.21 2.66
CA LEU A 155 1.20 5.49 1.42
C LEU A 155 2.19 6.22 0.50
N VAL A 156 2.05 7.55 0.38
CA VAL A 156 2.99 8.40 -0.36
C VAL A 156 4.40 8.27 0.23
N HIS A 157 4.52 8.33 1.55
CA HIS A 157 5.78 8.10 2.23
C HIS A 157 6.35 6.68 1.95
N ASP A 158 5.55 5.62 2.06
CA ASP A 158 5.99 4.24 1.72
C ASP A 158 6.45 4.12 0.26
N ALA A 159 5.83 4.84 -0.67
CA ALA A 159 6.23 4.89 -2.09
C ALA A 159 7.55 5.66 -2.30
N LEU A 160 7.71 6.80 -1.63
CA LEU A 160 8.96 7.59 -1.65
C LEU A 160 10.14 6.81 -1.06
N SER A 161 9.89 5.99 -0.04
CA SER A 161 10.89 5.09 0.54
C SER A 161 11.16 3.83 -0.29
N GLY A 162 10.65 3.70 -1.51
CA GLY A 162 10.93 2.57 -2.40
C GLY A 162 10.15 1.28 -2.10
N VAL A 163 9.05 1.38 -1.36
CA VAL A 163 8.19 0.25 -0.96
C VAL A 163 8.96 -0.86 -0.21
N PRO A 164 9.52 -0.57 0.99
CA PRO A 164 10.42 -1.47 1.71
C PRO A 164 9.89 -2.90 1.89
N GLY A 165 8.62 -3.05 2.29
CA GLY A 165 8.02 -4.38 2.49
C GLY A 165 7.86 -5.22 1.20
N ALA A 166 7.81 -4.60 0.02
CA ALA A 166 7.82 -5.32 -1.25
C ALA A 166 9.25 -5.66 -1.70
N TYR A 167 10.23 -4.83 -1.32
CA TYR A 167 11.64 -5.13 -1.50
C TYR A 167 12.07 -6.32 -0.64
N ALA A 168 11.75 -6.32 0.66
CA ALA A 168 12.09 -7.40 1.59
C ALA A 168 11.57 -8.78 1.11
N ARG A 169 10.28 -8.86 0.74
CA ARG A 169 9.69 -10.11 0.19
C ARG A 169 10.41 -10.63 -1.05
N ARG A 170 10.81 -9.74 -1.97
CA ARG A 170 11.55 -10.13 -3.17
C ARG A 170 12.95 -10.65 -2.86
N LEU A 171 13.60 -10.07 -1.86
CA LEU A 171 14.91 -10.52 -1.40
C LEU A 171 14.81 -11.92 -0.76
N GLU A 172 13.82 -12.13 0.10
CA GLU A 172 13.53 -13.45 0.69
C GLU A 172 13.24 -14.51 -0.39
N GLU A 173 12.44 -14.16 -1.40
CA GLU A 173 12.16 -15.06 -2.53
C GLU A 173 13.42 -15.42 -3.33
N ARG A 174 14.31 -14.44 -3.58
CA ARG A 174 15.60 -14.70 -4.26
C ARG A 174 16.49 -15.62 -3.44
N ARG A 175 16.68 -15.31 -2.16
CA ARG A 175 17.47 -16.14 -1.23
C ARG A 175 16.92 -17.56 -1.15
N ARG A 176 15.60 -17.71 -1.10
CA ARG A 176 14.94 -19.01 -1.09
C ARG A 176 15.23 -19.80 -2.38
N ARG A 177 15.20 -19.16 -3.54
CA ARG A 177 15.50 -19.81 -4.83
C ARG A 177 16.96 -20.26 -4.90
N GLU A 178 17.90 -19.38 -4.58
CA GLU A 178 19.34 -19.70 -4.56
C GLU A 178 19.65 -20.88 -3.63
N ARG A 179 19.02 -20.91 -2.44
CA ARG A 179 19.14 -22.03 -1.51
C ARG A 179 18.61 -23.34 -2.09
N LEU A 180 17.48 -23.31 -2.80
CA LEU A 180 16.89 -24.51 -3.43
C LEU A 180 17.78 -25.03 -4.57
N ASP A 181 18.38 -24.14 -5.37
CA ASP A 181 19.27 -24.51 -6.47
C ASP A 181 20.57 -25.14 -5.95
N ALA A 182 21.14 -24.59 -4.87
CA ALA A 182 22.31 -25.16 -4.20
C ALA A 182 22.03 -26.57 -3.66
N LEU A 183 20.88 -26.75 -2.97
CA LEU A 183 20.47 -28.06 -2.46
C LEU A 183 20.23 -29.07 -3.58
N ARG A 184 19.63 -28.64 -4.69
CA ARG A 184 19.41 -29.50 -5.86
C ARG A 184 20.73 -29.97 -6.46
N THR A 185 21.68 -29.07 -6.63
CA THR A 185 23.01 -29.38 -7.18
C THR A 185 23.75 -30.38 -6.29
N GLN A 186 23.66 -30.23 -4.97
CA GLN A 186 24.25 -31.18 -4.02
C GLN A 186 23.59 -32.57 -4.10
N LEU A 187 22.27 -32.63 -4.15
CA LEU A 187 21.54 -33.89 -4.29
C LEU A 187 21.91 -34.62 -5.59
N GLU A 188 22.09 -33.88 -6.69
CA GLU A 188 22.52 -34.43 -7.97
C GLU A 188 23.96 -34.98 -7.87
N ALA A 189 24.87 -34.29 -7.18
CA ALA A 189 26.23 -34.76 -6.93
C ALA A 189 26.27 -36.01 -6.02
N GLU A 190 25.49 -36.05 -4.95
CA GLU A 190 25.39 -37.22 -4.05
C GLU A 190 24.84 -38.46 -4.76
N ARG A 191 23.85 -38.26 -5.64
CA ARG A 191 23.29 -39.34 -6.47
C ARG A 191 24.32 -39.87 -7.47
N ALA A 192 25.10 -38.99 -8.10
CA ALA A 192 26.18 -39.39 -9.00
C ALA A 192 27.25 -40.20 -8.26
N ALA A 193 27.72 -39.73 -7.11
CA ALA A 193 28.70 -40.43 -6.28
C ALA A 193 28.19 -41.81 -5.80
N SER A 194 26.90 -41.89 -5.41
CA SER A 194 26.28 -43.15 -4.99
C SER A 194 26.15 -44.15 -6.14
N SER A 195 25.91 -43.68 -7.37
CA SER A 195 25.85 -44.51 -8.57
C SER A 195 27.22 -45.09 -8.95
N GLU A 196 28.29 -44.31 -8.83
CA GLU A 196 29.66 -44.76 -9.10
C GLU A 196 30.12 -45.81 -8.07
N ALA A 197 29.82 -45.59 -6.79
CA ALA A 197 30.16 -46.53 -5.72
C ALA A 197 29.42 -47.88 -5.83
N GLY A 198 28.20 -47.90 -6.38
CA GLY A 198 27.46 -49.14 -6.66
C GLY A 198 28.06 -49.94 -7.83
N ALA A 199 28.55 -49.26 -8.86
CA ALA A 199 29.11 -49.91 -10.05
C ALA A 199 30.49 -50.55 -9.80
N THR A 200 31.30 -49.99 -8.89
CA THR A 200 32.61 -50.56 -8.54
C THR A 200 32.51 -51.78 -7.62
N GLY A 201 31.49 -51.86 -6.77
CA GLY A 201 31.27 -52.99 -5.86
C GLY A 201 30.83 -54.29 -6.54
N GLU A 202 30.16 -54.22 -7.70
CA GLU A 202 29.77 -55.42 -8.47
C GLU A 202 30.91 -56.00 -9.31
N GLY A 203 31.97 -55.23 -9.60
CA GLY A 203 33.11 -55.66 -10.42
C GLY A 203 34.18 -56.47 -9.68
N GLU A 204 34.27 -56.34 -8.35
CA GLU A 204 35.26 -57.08 -7.53
C GLU A 204 34.74 -58.44 -7.01
N ALA A 205 33.45 -58.74 -7.22
CA ALA A 205 32.83 -59.99 -6.77
C ALA A 205 32.80 -61.12 -7.82
N SER A 206 33.47 -60.94 -8.97
CA SER A 206 33.49 -61.93 -10.07
C SER A 206 34.85 -62.54 -10.35
#